data_AF-A0A1E4GHH0-F1
#
_entry.id   AF-A0A1E4GHH0-F1
#
_cell.length_a   1.000
_cell.length_b   1.000
_cell.length_c   1.000
_cell.angle_alpha   90.00
_cell.angle_beta   90.00
_cell.angle_gamma   90.00
#
_symmetry.space_group_name_H-M   'P 1'
#
loop_
_entity.id
_entity.type
_entity.pdbx_description
1 polymer ?
#
loop_
_entity_poly.entity_id
_entity_poly.type
_entity_poly.pdbx_seq_one_letter_code
_entity_poly.pdbx_strand_id
1 'polypeptide(L)'
;MLSGRTILIVEAEFLISLSMQAVLQGLGASQFIVLTSPAQALQKRSEWGPIGLAILEIEANHPDQMDLARAMVAEGVPVLGLTADSRLGRGVPDLPDTPILVKPVPDEVLAETAQALLAGAKS
;
A
#
# COMPACT_ATOMS: atom_id res chain seq x y z
N MET A 1 -3.51 -15.05 4.27
CA MET A 1 -2.61 -15.10 5.44
C MET A 1 -1.42 -14.20 5.13
N LEU A 2 -1.20 -13.22 6.00
CA LEU A 2 -0.06 -12.27 5.95
C LEU A 2 1.26 -12.91 6.40
N SER A 3 1.18 -14.08 7.05
CA SER A 3 2.33 -14.79 7.61
C SER A 3 3.39 -15.10 6.55
N GLY A 4 4.57 -14.50 6.72
CA GLY A 4 5.73 -14.71 5.85
C GLY A 4 5.75 -13.87 4.56
N ARG A 5 4.83 -12.90 4.39
CA ARG A 5 4.85 -11.96 3.28
C ARG A 5 5.31 -10.58 3.74
N THR A 6 6.21 -9.97 2.96
CA THR A 6 6.67 -8.60 3.20
C THR A 6 5.61 -7.60 2.76
N ILE A 7 5.30 -6.64 3.63
CA ILE A 7 4.45 -5.49 3.29
C ILE A 7 5.34 -4.29 2.98
N LEU A 8 5.18 -3.71 1.79
CA LEU A 8 5.78 -2.43 1.45
C LEU A 8 4.84 -1.31 1.88
N ILE A 9 5.36 -0.32 2.60
CA ILE A 9 4.65 0.92 2.96
C ILE A 9 5.46 2.09 2.41
N VAL A 10 4.85 2.89 1.55
CA VAL A 10 5.44 4.15 1.05
C VAL A 10 4.53 5.29 1.45
N GLU A 11 4.96 6.05 2.45
CA GLU A 11 4.14 7.06 3.12
C GLU A 11 5.07 8.13 3.68
N ALA A 12 4.83 9.39 3.32
CA ALA A 12 5.68 10.49 3.75
C ALA A 12 5.64 10.71 5.27
N GLU A 13 4.50 10.43 5.91
CA GLU A 13 4.29 10.63 7.33
C GLU A 13 4.63 9.40 8.17
N PHE A 14 5.75 9.45 8.90
CA PHE A 14 6.24 8.32 9.70
C PHE A 14 5.21 7.81 10.74
N LEU A 15 4.44 8.69 11.38
CA LEU A 15 3.43 8.29 12.37
C LEU A 15 2.28 7.49 11.74
N ILE A 16 1.89 7.84 10.51
CA ILE A 16 0.87 7.10 9.76
C ILE A 16 1.40 5.70 9.43
N SER A 17 2.64 5.61 8.93
CA SER A 17 3.31 4.32 8.70
C SER A 17 3.32 3.43 9.96
N LEU A 18 3.71 4.00 11.10
CA LEU A 18 3.80 3.27 12.36
C LEU A 18 2.43 2.74 12.83
N SER A 19 1.38 3.57 12.72
CA SER A 19 0.00 3.16 13.04
C SER A 19 -0.45 1.99 12.17
N MET A 20 -0.22 2.05 10.85
CA MET A 20 -0.56 0.96 9.94
C MET A 20 0.20 -0.32 10.24
N GLN A 21 1.48 -0.22 10.57
CA GLN A 21 2.27 -1.39 10.98
C GLN A 21 1.66 -2.07 12.20
N ALA A 22 1.23 -1.32 13.22
CA ALA A 22 0.62 -1.89 14.41
C ALA A 22 -0.67 -2.65 14.08
N VAL A 23 -1.53 -2.10 13.23
CA VAL A 23 -2.76 -2.76 12.76
C VAL A 23 -2.42 -4.06 12.01
N LEU A 24 -1.51 -3.99 11.05
CA LEU A 24 -1.14 -5.12 10.19
C LEU A 24 -0.39 -6.22 10.96
N GLN A 25 0.39 -5.86 11.98
CA GLN A 25 0.99 -6.80 12.92
C GLN A 25 -0.09 -7.57 13.69
N GLY A 26 -1.17 -6.90 14.10
CA GLY A 26 -2.35 -7.55 14.69
C GLY A 26 -3.00 -8.59 13.76
N LEU A 27 -2.82 -8.46 12.45
CA LEU A 27 -3.26 -9.42 11.43
C LEU A 27 -2.23 -10.51 11.09
N GLY A 28 -1.10 -10.54 11.80
CA GLY A 28 -0.05 -11.53 11.65
C GLY A 28 1.02 -11.18 10.61
N ALA A 29 1.10 -9.93 10.14
CA ALA A 29 2.24 -9.46 9.35
C ALA A 29 3.48 -9.29 10.23
N SER A 30 4.61 -9.81 9.76
CA SER A 30 5.88 -9.79 10.53
C SER A 30 7.03 -9.08 9.82
N GLN A 31 6.87 -8.74 8.54
CA GLN A 31 7.92 -8.15 7.71
C GLN A 31 7.39 -6.89 7.02
N PHE A 32 8.11 -5.78 7.21
CA PHE A 32 7.74 -4.48 6.67
C PHE A 32 8.95 -3.82 6.03
N ILE A 33 8.73 -3.21 4.88
CA ILE A 33 9.65 -2.26 4.26
C ILE A 33 8.93 -0.92 4.28
N VAL A 34 9.44 0.04 5.06
CA VAL A 34 8.82 1.37 5.21
C VAL A 34 9.73 2.40 4.58
N LEU A 35 9.17 3.19 3.67
CA LEU A 35 9.86 4.24 2.93
C LEU A 35 9.02 5.50 2.92
N THR A 36 9.68 6.64 2.79
CA THR A 36 8.99 7.95 2.80
C THR A 36 8.83 8.57 1.42
N SER A 37 9.28 7.91 0.36
CA SER A 37 9.08 8.40 -1.00
C SER A 37 9.13 7.30 -2.08
N PRO A 38 8.43 7.49 -3.21
CA PRO A 38 8.51 6.59 -4.36
C PRO A 38 9.92 6.45 -4.92
N ALA A 39 10.71 7.52 -4.91
CA ALA A 39 12.09 7.49 -5.37
C ALA A 39 12.97 6.53 -4.56
N GLN A 40 12.79 6.46 -3.23
CA GLN A 40 13.48 5.47 -2.41
C GLN A 40 13.02 4.05 -2.74
N ALA A 41 11.73 3.88 -3.05
CA ALA A 41 11.19 2.58 -3.41
C ALA A 41 11.82 2.04 -4.68
N LEU A 42 11.94 2.87 -5.72
CA LEU A 42 12.58 2.49 -6.98
C LEU A 42 14.07 2.18 -6.82
N GLN A 43 14.79 2.96 -6.01
CA GLN A 43 16.23 2.74 -5.77
C GLN A 43 16.53 1.42 -5.06
N LYS A 44 15.71 1.07 -4.06
CA LYS A 44 15.94 -0.12 -3.23
C LYS A 44 15.21 -1.36 -3.73
N ARG A 45 14.43 -1.24 -4.81
CA ARG A 45 13.56 -2.31 -5.33
C ARG A 45 14.28 -3.64 -5.54
N SER A 46 15.52 -3.61 -6.01
CA SER A 46 16.33 -4.81 -6.27
C SER A 46 16.81 -5.53 -5.01
N GLU A 47 16.71 -4.90 -3.84
CA GLU A 47 17.19 -5.43 -2.56
C GLU A 47 16.10 -6.25 -1.84
N TRP A 48 14.87 -6.19 -2.32
CA TRP A 48 13.72 -6.77 -1.62
C TRP A 48 13.37 -8.15 -2.13
N GLY A 49 12.91 -9.00 -1.21
CA GLY A 49 12.21 -10.22 -1.57
C GLY A 49 10.80 -9.94 -2.10
N PRO A 50 10.03 -11.00 -2.41
CA PRO A 50 8.66 -10.86 -2.88
C PRO A 50 7.78 -10.02 -1.93
N ILE A 51 7.09 -9.02 -2.49
CA ILE A 51 6.13 -8.18 -1.77
C ILE A 51 4.75 -8.83 -1.85
N GLY A 52 4.09 -9.01 -0.70
CA GLY A 52 2.76 -9.59 -0.65
C GLY A 52 1.62 -8.57 -0.68
N LEU A 53 1.91 -7.33 -0.30
CA LEU A 53 0.98 -6.19 -0.30
C LEU A 53 1.82 -4.91 -0.33
N ALA A 54 1.44 -3.95 -1.17
CA ALA A 54 1.99 -2.61 -1.17
C ALA A 54 0.91 -1.61 -0.71
N ILE A 55 1.26 -0.78 0.27
CA ILE A 55 0.44 0.32 0.78
C ILE A 55 1.14 1.61 0.38
N LEU A 56 0.52 2.38 -0.51
CA LEU A 56 1.16 3.50 -1.18
C LEU A 56 0.35 4.77 -0.99
N GLU A 57 1.01 5.85 -0.58
CA GLU A 57 0.46 7.20 -0.68
C GLU A 57 0.27 7.58 -2.16
N ILE A 58 -0.89 8.13 -2.48
CA ILE A 58 -1.32 8.52 -3.82
C ILE A 58 -1.97 9.89 -3.76
N GLU A 59 -1.42 10.82 -4.54
CA GLU A 59 -1.94 12.15 -4.74
C GLU A 59 -2.04 12.48 -6.23
N ALA A 60 -3.06 13.25 -6.61
CA ALA A 60 -3.32 13.61 -8.00
C ALA A 60 -2.18 14.42 -8.65
N ASN A 61 -1.44 15.18 -7.84
CA ASN A 61 -0.36 16.05 -8.29
C ASN A 61 1.02 15.38 -8.21
N HIS A 62 1.10 14.09 -7.85
CA HIS A 62 2.34 13.38 -7.59
C HIS A 62 2.49 12.18 -8.54
N PRO A 63 2.92 12.40 -9.80
CA PRO A 63 2.89 11.37 -10.84
C PRO A 63 3.76 10.14 -10.54
N ASP A 64 4.87 10.31 -9.83
CA ASP A 64 5.76 9.22 -9.41
C ASP A 64 5.13 8.29 -8.35
N GLN A 65 4.21 8.78 -7.51
CA GLN A 65 3.41 7.91 -6.64
C GLN A 65 2.49 7.02 -7.48
N MET A 66 1.87 7.59 -8.51
CA MET A 66 1.03 6.87 -9.45
C MET A 66 1.83 5.85 -10.28
N ASP A 67 3.01 6.24 -10.75
CA ASP A 67 3.92 5.35 -11.49
C ASP A 67 4.35 4.15 -10.64
N LEU A 68 4.68 4.38 -9.37
CA LEU A 68 5.01 3.30 -8.45
C LEU A 68 3.83 2.34 -8.26
N ALA A 69 2.62 2.88 -8.03
CA ALA A 69 1.42 2.07 -7.87
C ALA A 69 1.14 1.22 -9.13
N ARG A 70 1.22 1.82 -10.32
CA ARG A 70 1.11 1.08 -11.59
C ARG A 70 2.16 -0.01 -11.72
N ALA A 71 3.41 0.28 -11.37
CA ALA A 71 4.49 -0.69 -11.46
C ALA A 71 4.27 -1.90 -10.53
N MET A 72 3.75 -1.68 -9.32
CA MET A 72 3.40 -2.76 -8.38
C MET A 72 2.23 -3.61 -8.91
N VAL A 73 1.17 -2.97 -9.41
CA VAL A 73 0.03 -3.68 -10.00
C VAL A 73 0.44 -4.51 -11.21
N ALA A 74 1.28 -3.96 -12.10
CA ALA A 74 1.78 -4.67 -13.27
C ALA A 74 2.64 -5.91 -12.92
N GLU A 75 3.24 -5.93 -11.73
CA GLU A 75 3.97 -7.08 -11.19
C GLU A 75 3.07 -8.09 -10.45
N GLY A 76 1.75 -7.85 -10.41
CA GLY A 76 0.80 -8.68 -9.71
C GLY A 76 0.83 -8.52 -8.19
N VAL A 77 1.49 -7.47 -7.69
CA VAL A 77 1.48 -7.14 -6.26
C VAL A 77 0.14 -6.47 -5.93
N PRO A 78 -0.62 -6.95 -4.96
CA PRO A 78 -1.81 -6.26 -4.48
C PRO A 78 -1.44 -4.89 -3.94
N VAL A 79 -2.16 -3.85 -4.38
CA VAL A 79 -1.93 -2.47 -3.96
C VAL A 79 -3.12 -1.96 -3.16
N LEU A 80 -2.84 -1.22 -2.10
CA LEU A 80 -3.78 -0.39 -1.35
C LEU A 80 -3.29 1.07 -1.47
N GLY A 81 -4.12 1.96 -2.00
CA GLY A 81 -3.81 3.38 -2.05
C GLY A 81 -4.27 4.11 -0.78
N LEU A 82 -3.50 5.11 -0.37
CA LEU A 82 -3.84 6.06 0.69
C LEU A 82 -3.80 7.47 0.14
N THR A 83 -4.73 8.32 0.51
CA THR A 83 -4.75 9.70 0.01
C THR A 83 -5.36 10.67 1.00
N ALA A 84 -4.86 11.90 1.04
CA ALA A 84 -5.56 13.00 1.68
C ALA A 84 -6.63 13.63 0.76
N ASP A 85 -6.61 13.33 -0.54
CA ASP A 85 -7.54 13.89 -1.52
C ASP A 85 -8.83 13.07 -1.60
N SER A 86 -9.88 13.59 -0.94
CA SER A 86 -11.23 12.98 -0.97
C SER A 86 -11.79 12.73 -2.37
N ARG A 87 -11.31 13.44 -3.41
CA ARG A 87 -11.75 13.22 -4.80
C ARG A 87 -11.27 11.88 -5.35
N LEU A 88 -10.11 11.40 -4.89
CA LEU A 88 -9.53 10.11 -5.29
C LEU A 88 -10.14 8.93 -4.53
N GLY A 89 -10.90 9.16 -3.47
CA GLY A 89 -11.58 8.11 -2.71
C GLY A 89 -12.66 7.35 -3.50
N ARG A 90 -13.06 7.84 -4.68
CA ARG A 90 -13.96 7.13 -5.60
C ARG A 90 -13.21 6.15 -6.53
N GLY A 91 -11.90 6.03 -6.37
CA GLY A 91 -11.02 5.30 -7.26
C GLY A 91 -10.25 6.23 -8.18
N VAL A 92 -9.18 5.68 -8.77
CA VAL A 92 -8.33 6.36 -9.74
C VAL A 92 -8.50 5.65 -11.08
N PRO A 93 -8.78 6.36 -12.19
CA PRO A 93 -8.96 5.72 -13.50
C PRO A 93 -7.79 4.84 -13.94
N ASP A 94 -6.57 5.23 -13.58
CA ASP A 94 -5.34 4.50 -13.90
C ASP A 94 -5.13 3.23 -13.04
N LEU A 95 -5.92 3.07 -11.98
CA LEU A 95 -5.84 1.97 -11.01
C LEU A 95 -7.26 1.47 -10.66
N PRO A 96 -8.03 0.94 -11.63
CA PRO A 96 -9.46 0.68 -11.48
C PRO A 96 -9.79 -0.38 -10.41
N ASP A 97 -8.89 -1.34 -10.19
CA ASP A 97 -9.06 -2.43 -9.23
C ASP A 97 -8.33 -2.21 -7.90
N THR A 98 -7.67 -1.05 -7.75
CA THR A 98 -6.93 -0.70 -6.54
C THR A 98 -7.85 0.07 -5.58
N PRO A 99 -8.15 -0.47 -4.38
CA PRO A 99 -8.87 0.28 -3.38
C PRO A 99 -8.04 1.48 -2.90
N ILE A 100 -8.68 2.64 -2.81
CA ILE A 100 -8.09 3.90 -2.35
C ILE A 100 -8.80 4.33 -1.07
N LEU A 101 -8.08 4.41 0.03
CA LEU A 101 -8.61 4.86 1.31
C LEU A 101 -8.24 6.33 1.55
N VAL A 102 -9.24 7.12 1.94
CA VAL A 102 -9.05 8.54 2.26
C VAL A 102 -8.65 8.68 3.72
N LYS A 103 -7.55 9.38 3.98
CA LYS A 103 -7.06 9.72 5.31
C LYS A 103 -8.04 10.68 6.01
N PRO A 104 -8.29 10.54 7.32
CA PRO A 104 -7.77 9.50 8.22
C PRO A 104 -8.47 8.16 7.99
N VAL A 105 -7.68 7.07 7.98
CA VAL A 105 -8.18 5.72 7.76
C VAL A 105 -8.43 5.04 9.11
N PRO A 106 -9.66 4.56 9.41
CA PRO A 106 -9.91 3.76 10.59
C PRO A 106 -9.17 2.41 10.53
N ASP A 107 -8.67 1.94 11.66
CA ASP A 107 -7.89 0.70 11.77
C ASP A 107 -8.67 -0.51 11.23
N GLU A 108 -9.98 -0.58 11.50
CA GLU A 108 -10.85 -1.66 11.01
C GLU A 108 -10.94 -1.66 9.49
N VAL A 109 -11.08 -0.48 8.88
CA VAL A 109 -11.19 -0.33 7.42
C VAL A 109 -9.87 -0.73 6.75
N LEU A 110 -8.74 -0.31 7.32
CA LEU A 110 -7.42 -0.72 6.83
C LEU A 110 -7.26 -2.24 6.88
N ALA A 111 -7.62 -2.85 8.01
CA ALA A 111 -7.50 -4.28 8.23
C ALA A 111 -8.38 -5.08 7.27
N GLU A 112 -9.66 -4.72 7.13
CA GLU A 112 -10.61 -5.37 6.24
C GLU A 112 -10.15 -5.29 4.77
N THR A 113 -9.71 -4.10 4.33
CA THR A 113 -9.28 -3.90 2.95
C THR A 113 -8.00 -4.67 2.64
N ALA A 114 -7.03 -4.65 3.56
CA ALA A 114 -5.79 -5.42 3.41
C ALA A 114 -6.08 -6.94 3.34
N GLN A 115 -7.00 -7.44 4.17
CA GLN A 115 -7.40 -8.85 4.14
C GLN A 115 -8.09 -9.23 2.83
N ALA A 116 -9.00 -8.39 2.34
CA ALA A 116 -9.71 -8.62 1.08
C ALA A 116 -8.75 -8.72 -0.11
N LEU A 117 -7.79 -7.79 -0.22
CA LEU A 117 -6.76 -7.81 -1.25
C LEU A 117 -5.93 -9.10 -1.24
N LEU A 118 -5.52 -9.53 -0.04
CA LEU A 118 -4.71 -10.74 0.12
C LEU A 118 -5.49 -12.04 -0.10
N ALA A 119 -6.82 -12.01 0.05
CA ALA A 119 -7.69 -13.12 -0.28
C ALA A 119 -7.91 -13.22 -1.80
N GLY A 120 -8.07 -12.10 -2.50
CA GLY A 120 -8.22 -12.04 -3.95
C GLY A 120 -6.97 -12.47 -4.74
N ALA A 121 -5.77 -12.19 -4.20
CA ALA A 121 -4.48 -12.52 -4.81
C ALA A 121 -4.11 -14.03 -4.81
N LYS A 122 -5.05 -14.91 -4.45
CA LYS A 122 -4.85 -16.37 -4.36
C LYS A 122 -5.46 -17.17 -5.52
N SER A 123 -5.93 -16.52 -6.59
CA SER A 123 -6.47 -17.22 -7.78
C SER A 123 -5.39 -17.55 -8.80
#